data_AF-A0A6B2V3P4-F1
#
_entry.id   AF-A0A6B2V3P4-F1
#
_cell.length_a   1.000
_cell.length_b   1.000
_cell.length_c   1.000
_cell.angle_alpha   90.00
_cell.angle_beta   90.00
_cell.angle_gamma   90.00
#
_symmetry.space_group_name_H-M   'P 1'
#
loop_
_entity.id
_entity.type
_entity.pdbx_description
1 polymer ?
#
loop_
_entity_poly.entity_id
_entity_poly.type
_entity_poly.pdbx_seq_one_letter_code
_entity_poly.pdbx_strand_id
1 'polypeptide(L)'
;MTGTVTHDPPPSAAGRQGRPLIVTEDAELLDDLLRLCAAAGATPEVHPTVPERGGGWEAAPLVLVGDDAARRVRGAARRRGVVLVGRDQDDPGVWRRAVEI
;
A
#
# COMPACT_ATOMS: atom_id res chain seq x y z
N MET A 1 -6.97 -26.51 -4.93
CA MET A 1 -7.45 -25.66 -6.04
C MET A 1 -7.05 -24.23 -5.73
N THR A 2 -5.78 -23.89 -5.96
CA THR A 2 -5.20 -22.56 -5.70
C THR A 2 -5.33 -21.73 -6.98
N GLY A 3 -6.28 -20.81 -7.00
CA GLY A 3 -6.44 -19.88 -8.10
C GLY A 3 -5.34 -18.82 -8.05
N THR A 4 -4.46 -18.82 -9.04
CA THR A 4 -3.49 -17.74 -9.25
C THR A 4 -4.26 -16.49 -9.66
N VAL A 5 -4.38 -15.50 -8.77
CA VAL A 5 -4.95 -14.19 -9.13
C VAL A 5 -3.87 -13.41 -9.85
N THR A 6 -3.73 -13.63 -11.16
CA THR A 6 -2.97 -12.73 -12.04
C THR A 6 -3.85 -11.51 -12.32
N HIS A 7 -3.62 -10.43 -11.58
CA HIS A 7 -4.14 -9.13 -11.99
C HIS A 7 -3.35 -8.68 -13.22
N ASP A 8 -3.99 -8.67 -14.38
CA ASP A 8 -3.44 -8.09 -15.60
C ASP A 8 -3.57 -6.55 -15.49
N PRO A 9 -2.46 -5.79 -15.41
CA PRO A 9 -2.54 -4.33 -15.33
C PRO A 9 -2.94 -3.75 -16.69
N PRO A 10 -3.82 -2.72 -16.74
CA PRO A 10 -4.20 -2.11 -18.01
C PRO A 10 -2.97 -1.51 -18.72
N PRO A 11 -2.82 -1.72 -20.04
CA PRO A 11 -1.66 -1.25 -20.79
C PRO A 11 -1.78 0.25 -21.11
N SER A 12 -1.38 1.11 -20.17
CA SER A 12 -0.74 2.43 -20.41
C SER A 12 -0.64 3.28 -19.13
N ALA A 13 0.45 3.11 -18.38
CA ALA A 13 0.94 4.11 -17.42
C ALA A 13 2.46 4.35 -17.52
N ALA A 14 3.11 3.81 -18.56
CA ALA A 14 4.56 3.84 -18.75
C ALA A 14 5.17 5.26 -18.97
N GLY A 15 4.36 6.31 -18.98
CA GLY A 15 4.82 7.68 -19.25
C GLY A 15 5.10 8.56 -18.02
N ARG A 16 4.63 8.19 -16.82
CA ARG A 16 4.85 8.98 -15.59
C ARG A 16 4.54 8.18 -14.33
N GLN A 17 5.15 6.99 -14.21
CA GLN A 17 4.90 6.08 -13.09
C GLN A 17 5.32 6.77 -11.78
N GLY A 18 4.37 7.26 -10.99
CA GLY A 18 4.67 7.70 -9.63
C GLY A 18 5.25 6.53 -8.82
N ARG A 19 5.89 6.82 -7.70
CA ARG A 19 6.50 5.77 -6.86
C ARG A 19 5.44 5.20 -5.92
N PRO A 20 5.37 3.87 -5.71
CA PRO A 20 4.47 3.31 -4.71
C PRO A 20 4.76 3.92 -3.33
N LEU A 21 3.74 4.25 -2.57
CA LEU A 21 3.89 4.75 -1.20
C LEU A 21 3.72 3.60 -0.22
N ILE A 22 4.65 3.42 0.71
CA ILE A 22 4.55 2.48 1.83
C ILE A 22 4.35 3.28 3.11
N VAL A 23 3.30 2.94 3.87
CA VAL A 23 3.01 3.50 5.20
C VAL A 23 2.96 2.37 6.22
N THR A 24 4.02 2.18 6.99
CA THR A 24 4.13 1.16 8.05
C THR A 24 5.24 1.54 9.03
N GLU A 25 5.08 1.19 10.30
CA GLU A 25 6.15 1.21 11.31
C GLU A 25 6.65 -0.22 11.62
N ASP A 26 5.95 -1.27 11.16
CA ASP A 26 6.44 -2.65 11.24
C ASP A 26 7.63 -2.84 10.28
N ALA A 27 8.81 -3.01 10.86
CA ALA A 27 10.07 -3.18 10.13
C ALA A 27 10.17 -4.51 9.38
N GLU A 28 9.55 -5.58 9.89
CA GLU A 28 9.54 -6.87 9.21
C GLU A 28 8.64 -6.79 7.98
N LEU A 29 7.44 -6.21 8.13
CA LEU A 29 6.56 -5.94 7.01
C LEU A 29 7.21 -5.01 5.99
N LEU A 30 7.91 -3.97 6.45
CA LEU A 30 8.63 -3.05 5.56
C LEU A 30 9.67 -3.78 4.70
N ASP A 31 10.48 -4.67 5.27
CA ASP A 31 11.48 -5.44 4.52
C ASP A 31 10.82 -6.29 3.43
N ASP A 32 9.73 -6.97 3.77
CA ASP A 32 8.97 -7.79 2.82
C ASP A 32 8.37 -6.95 1.68
N LEU A 33 7.78 -5.80 2.00
CA LEU A 33 7.22 -4.89 0.99
C LEU A 33 8.31 -4.27 0.09
N LEU A 34 9.46 -3.91 0.65
CA LEU A 34 10.61 -3.44 -0.13
C LEU A 34 11.11 -4.52 -1.09
N ARG A 35 11.21 -5.76 -0.62
CA ARG A 35 11.58 -6.92 -1.43
C ARG A 35 10.59 -7.15 -2.57
N LEU A 36 9.29 -7.03 -2.31
CA LEU A 36 8.24 -7.15 -3.32
C LEU A 36 8.34 -6.03 -4.37
N CYS A 37 8.54 -4.79 -3.94
CA CYS A 37 8.70 -3.67 -4.87
C CYS A 37 9.93 -3.85 -5.77
N ALA A 38 11.05 -4.30 -5.20
CA ALA A 38 12.26 -4.60 -5.96
C ALA A 38 12.02 -5.71 -7.00
N ALA A 39 11.31 -6.78 -6.62
CA ALA A 39 10.92 -7.84 -7.56
C ALA A 39 10.01 -7.33 -8.69
N ALA A 40 9.19 -6.31 -8.43
CA ALA A 40 8.35 -5.65 -9.42
C ALA A 40 9.06 -4.54 -10.21
N GLY A 41 10.34 -4.26 -9.95
CA GLY A 41 11.09 -3.17 -10.57
C GLY A 41 10.62 -1.77 -10.15
N ALA A 42 9.99 -1.64 -8.98
CA ALA A 42 9.46 -0.39 -8.44
C ALA A 42 10.30 0.10 -7.25
N THR A 43 10.55 1.41 -7.19
CA THR A 43 11.23 2.03 -6.05
C THR A 43 10.21 2.80 -5.21
N PRO A 44 9.78 2.29 -4.05
CA PRO A 44 8.74 2.94 -3.25
C PRO A 44 9.28 4.18 -2.52
N GLU A 45 8.36 5.05 -2.10
CA GLU A 45 8.55 6.07 -1.08
C GLU A 45 8.04 5.51 0.25
N VAL A 46 8.83 5.61 1.31
CA VAL A 46 8.48 5.03 2.62
C VAL A 46 8.24 6.16 3.60
N HIS A 47 7.10 6.13 4.27
CA HIS A 47 6.77 7.08 5.32
C HIS A 47 6.25 6.31 6.56
N PRO A 48 6.70 6.65 7.78
CA PRO A 48 6.17 6.04 8.99
C PRO A 48 4.72 6.49 9.29
N THR A 49 4.28 7.61 8.71
CA THR A 49 2.94 8.17 8.85
C THR A 49 2.44 8.73 7.52
N VAL A 50 1.15 9.08 7.43
CA VAL A 50 0.60 9.71 6.21
C VAL A 50 1.36 11.00 5.92
N PRO A 51 1.91 11.18 4.71
CA PRO A 51 2.51 12.45 4.32
C PRO A 51 1.51 13.60 4.48
N GLU A 52 1.99 14.80 4.83
CA GLU A 52 1.13 15.98 4.85
C GLU A 52 0.41 16.19 3.50
N ARG A 53 -0.79 16.78 3.55
CA ARG A 53 -1.71 16.93 2.41
C ARG A 53 -0.98 17.43 1.16
N GLY A 54 -1.06 16.67 0.06
CA GLY A 54 -0.69 17.11 -1.29
C GLY A 54 0.66 16.63 -1.83
N GLY A 55 1.44 15.84 -1.09
CA GLY A 55 2.77 15.39 -1.55
C GLY A 55 2.79 13.99 -2.16
N GLY A 56 2.71 12.97 -1.29
CA GLY A 56 2.90 11.56 -1.67
C GLY A 56 1.60 10.76 -1.76
N TRP A 57 0.62 11.03 -0.88
CA TRP A 57 -0.60 10.22 -0.79
C TRP A 57 -1.45 10.31 -2.05
N GLU A 58 -1.70 11.50 -2.60
CA GLU A 58 -2.50 11.70 -3.80
C GLU A 58 -1.73 11.40 -5.10
N ALA A 59 -0.40 11.53 -5.10
CA ALA A 59 0.43 11.33 -6.28
C ALA A 59 0.84 9.87 -6.53
N ALA A 60 0.96 9.05 -5.48
CA ALA A 60 1.39 7.66 -5.60
C ALA A 60 0.41 6.83 -6.47
N PRO A 61 0.86 5.97 -7.39
CA PRO A 61 -0.05 5.12 -8.17
C PRO A 61 -0.63 3.97 -7.35
N LEU A 62 0.08 3.57 -6.29
CA LEU A 62 -0.27 2.51 -5.35
C LEU A 62 0.17 2.94 -3.95
N VAL A 63 -0.68 2.71 -2.95
CA VAL A 63 -0.38 2.95 -1.54
C VAL A 63 -0.54 1.63 -0.78
N LEU A 64 0.55 1.19 -0.15
CA LEU A 64 0.63 0.00 0.69
C LEU A 64 0.62 0.46 2.14
N VAL A 65 -0.43 0.10 2.89
CA VAL A 65 -0.61 0.50 4.29
C VAL A 65 -0.47 -0.73 5.17
N GLY A 66 0.46 -0.71 6.12
CA GLY A 66 0.54 -1.72 7.17
C GLY A 66 -0.66 -1.65 8.10
N ASP A 67 -1.08 -2.78 8.63
CA ASP A 67 -2.25 -2.85 9.49
C ASP A 67 -2.06 -2.05 10.80
N ASP A 68 -0.82 -1.94 11.27
CA ASP A 68 -0.34 -1.05 12.34
C ASP A 68 -0.63 0.44 12.05
N ALA A 69 -0.49 0.87 10.79
CA ALA A 69 -0.70 2.24 10.35
C ALA A 69 -2.15 2.56 9.99
N ALA A 70 -3.02 1.55 9.87
CA ALA A 70 -4.41 1.69 9.41
C ALA A 70 -5.23 2.75 10.17
N ARG A 71 -5.02 2.89 11.48
CA ARG A 71 -5.74 3.89 12.28
C ARG A 71 -5.30 5.32 11.97
N ARG A 72 -4.03 5.52 11.62
CA ARG A 72 -3.44 6.84 11.37
C ARG A 72 -3.83 7.38 9.99
N VAL A 73 -4.11 6.49 9.04
CA VAL A 73 -4.57 6.86 7.70
C VAL A 73 -6.07 7.12 7.61
N ARG A 74 -6.82 6.95 8.72
CA ARG A 74 -8.26 7.26 8.76
C ARG A 74 -8.48 8.75 8.47
N GLY A 75 -9.19 9.05 7.39
CA GLY A 75 -9.43 10.42 6.94
C GLY A 75 -8.42 10.94 5.92
N ALA A 76 -7.48 10.11 5.44
CA ALA A 76 -6.74 10.39 4.22
C ALA A 76 -7.71 10.50 3.03
N ALA A 77 -7.29 11.15 1.94
CA ALA A 77 -8.14 11.33 0.78
C ALA A 77 -8.50 9.97 0.15
N ARG A 78 -9.79 9.66 0.05
CA ARG A 78 -10.28 8.42 -0.58
C ARG A 78 -9.78 8.35 -2.04
N ARG A 79 -9.14 7.23 -2.38
CA ARG A 79 -8.60 6.98 -3.72
C ARG A 79 -8.60 5.50 -4.06
N ARG A 80 -8.50 5.19 -5.35
CA ARG A 80 -8.20 3.83 -5.81
C ARG A 80 -6.71 3.53 -5.61
N GLY A 81 -6.39 2.23 -5.51
CA GLY A 81 -5.01 1.77 -5.35
C GLY A 81 -4.48 1.89 -3.92
N VAL A 82 -5.34 1.76 -2.90
CA VAL A 82 -4.91 1.58 -1.51
C VAL A 82 -5.06 0.12 -1.15
N VAL A 83 -4.00 -0.47 -0.61
CA VAL A 83 -3.96 -1.88 -0.18
C VAL A 83 -3.56 -1.91 1.29
N LEU A 84 -4.42 -2.48 2.12
CA LEU A 84 -4.08 -2.80 3.51
C LEU A 84 -3.33 -4.14 3.55
N VAL A 85 -2.18 -4.16 4.17
CA VAL A 85 -1.31 -5.33 4.31
C VAL A 85 -1.18 -5.67 5.78
N GLY A 86 -1.68 -6.83 6.18
CA GLY A 86 -1.49 -7.40 7.51
C GLY A 86 -0.71 -8.71 7.41
N ARG A 87 -0.01 -9.07 8.49
CA ARG A 87 0.74 -10.33 8.58
C ARG A 87 -0.08 -11.47 9.19
N ASP A 88 -1.11 -11.14 9.95
CA ASP A 88 -2.05 -12.10 10.52
C ASP A 88 -3.26 -12.29 9.59
N GLN A 89 -3.36 -13.47 8.98
CA GLN A 89 -4.45 -13.82 8.08
C GLN A 89 -5.75 -14.14 8.82
N ASP A 90 -5.66 -14.45 10.11
CA ASP A 90 -6.79 -14.83 10.97
C ASP A 90 -7.36 -13.64 11.76
N ASP A 91 -6.82 -12.42 11.57
CA ASP A 91 -7.37 -11.21 12.19
C ASP A 91 -8.53 -10.62 11.37
N PRO A 92 -9.80 -10.82 11.78
CA PRO A 92 -10.93 -10.19 11.10
C PRO A 92 -10.93 -8.66 11.24
N GLY A 93 -10.18 -8.12 12.20
CA GLY A 93 -9.99 -6.69 12.43
C GLY A 93 -9.30 -5.97 11.27
N VAL A 94 -8.48 -6.66 10.47
CA VAL A 94 -7.89 -6.10 9.24
C VAL A 94 -8.98 -5.68 8.26
N TRP A 95 -10.01 -6.51 8.05
CA TRP A 95 -11.07 -6.21 7.09
C TRP A 95 -11.87 -4.99 7.50
N ARG A 96 -12.23 -4.89 8.79
CA ARG A 96 -12.92 -3.73 9.34
C ARG A 96 -12.09 -2.46 9.16
N ARG A 97 -10.80 -2.52 9.51
CA ARG A 97 -9.86 -1.41 9.33
C ARG A 97 -9.79 -0.96 7.87
N ALA A 98 -9.74 -1.90 6.91
CA ALA A 98 -9.65 -1.59 5.49
C ALA A 98 -10.82 -0.76 4.96
N VAL A 99 -12.05 -1.02 5.43
CA VAL A 99 -13.24 -0.26 4.97
C VAL A 99 -13.24 1.18 5.48
N GLU A 100 -12.51 1.44 6.57
CA GLU A 100 -12.46 2.74 7.25
C GLU A 100 -11.35 3.67 6.72
N ILE A 101 -10.56 3.24 5.74
CA ILE A 101 -9.50 4.01 5.07
C ILE A 101 -10.05 4.71 3.82
#